data_AF-X1A6U7-F1
#
_entry.id   AF-X1A6U7-F1
#
_cell.length_a   1.000
_cell.length_b   1.000
_cell.length_c   1.000
_cell.angle_alpha   90.00
_cell.angle_beta   90.00
_cell.angle_gamma   90.00
#
_symmetry.space_group_name_H-M   'P 1'
#
loop_
_entity.id
_entity.type
_entity.pdbx_description
1 polymer ?
#
loop_
_entity_poly.entity_id
_entity_poly.type
_entity_poly.pdbx_seq_one_letter_code
_entity_poly.pdbx_strand_id
1 'polypeptide(L)' 'MDIKNRILTINLPPNKSAFLWGPRKVGKTYWIKLHLPEAIVIDFLKTDVFAEYISRPALLRERYAETKELVVIDEVSP' A
#
# COMPACT_ATOMS: atom_id res chain seq x y z
N MET A 1 -30.45 8.51 0.73
CA MET A 1 -29.23 7.74 1.10
C MET A 1 -28.14 8.74 1.38
N ASP A 2 -27.67 8.79 2.62
CA ASP A 2 -26.64 9.75 3.03
C ASP A 2 -25.27 9.16 2.71
N ILE A 3 -24.56 9.73 1.73
CA ILE A 3 -23.22 9.25 1.34
C ILE A 3 -22.23 9.79 2.37
N LYS A 4 -21.83 8.93 3.31
CA LYS A 4 -20.79 9.29 4.27
C LYS A 4 -19.44 9.37 3.57
N ASN A 5 -18.78 10.53 3.67
CA ASN A 5 -17.40 10.70 3.25
C ASN A 5 -16.47 9.81 4.09
N ARG A 6 -15.37 9.36 3.48
CA ARG A 6 -14.37 8.55 4.19
C ARG A 6 -13.61 9.44 5.18
N ILE A 7 -13.60 9.03 6.44
CA ILE A 7 -13.02 9.81 7.56
C ILE A 7 -11.62 9.35 7.98
N LEU A 8 -11.08 8.30 7.34
CA LEU A 8 -9.75 7.81 7.67
C LEU A 8 -8.72 8.82 7.17
N THR A 9 -7.89 9.31 8.09
CA THR A 9 -6.71 10.12 7.80
C THR A 9 -5.49 9.35 8.30
N ILE A 10 -4.55 9.07 7.42
CA ILE A 10 -3.30 8.40 7.78
C ILE A 10 -2.20 9.45 7.89
N ASN A 11 -1.64 9.61 9.09
CA ASN A 11 -0.43 10.40 9.32
C ASN A 11 0.65 9.44 9.86
N LEU A 12 1.53 9.00 8.97
CA LEU A 12 2.62 8.08 9.30
C LEU A 12 3.82 8.89 9.79
N PRO A 13 4.35 8.63 10.99
CA PRO A 13 5.59 9.26 11.44
C PRO A 13 6.74 8.89 10.49
N PRO A 14 7.77 9.75 10.36
CA PRO A 14 8.94 9.46 9.53
C PRO A 14 9.56 8.11 9.91
N ASN A 15 9.98 7.33 8.91
CA ASN A 15 10.64 6.03 9.07
C ASN A 15 9.81 5.00 9.85
N LYS A 16 8.48 5.11 9.80
CA LYS A 16 7.55 4.11 10.36
C LYS A 16 6.73 3.47 9.25
N SER A 17 6.33 2.24 9.51
CA SER A 17 5.40 1.48 8.68
C SER A 17 4.13 1.21 9.49
N ALA A 18 3.00 1.15 8.80
CA ALA A 18 1.73 0.76 9.40
C ALA A 18 1.00 -0.23 8.49
N PHE A 19 0.15 -1.05 9.10
CA PHE A 19 -0.77 -1.90 8.36
C PHE A 19 -2.14 -1.24 8.25
N LEU A 20 -2.65 -1.14 7.02
CA LEU A 20 -4.03 -0.73 6.76
C LEU A 20 -4.93 -1.97 6.71
N TRP A 21 -5.51 -2.34 7.85
CA TRP A 21 -6.40 -3.50 7.96
C TRP A 21 -7.87 -3.15 7.76
N GLY A 22 -8.65 -4.17 7.38
CA GLY A 22 -10.10 -4.07 7.26
C GLY A 22 -10.67 -5.20 6.39
N PRO A 23 -12.00 -5.44 6.41
CA PRO A 23 -12.63 -6.50 5.63
C PRO A 23 -12.34 -6.40 4.12
N ARG A 24 -12.49 -7.52 3.40
CA ARG A 24 -12.39 -7.51 1.93
C ARG A 24 -13.54 -6.68 1.33
N LYS A 25 -13.30 -6.06 0.16
CA LYS A 25 -14.29 -5.25 -0.59
C LYS A 25 -14.80 -3.97 0.10
N VAL A 26 -14.10 -3.46 1.12
CA VAL A 26 -14.41 -2.15 1.74
C VAL A 26 -13.76 -0.95 1.02
N GLY A 27 -13.08 -1.20 -0.11
CA GLY A 27 -12.49 -0.17 -0.94
C GLY A 27 -11.18 0.42 -0.41
N LYS A 28 -10.36 -0.36 0.30
CA LYS A 28 -9.02 0.05 0.79
C LYS A 28 -8.12 0.54 -0.36
N THR A 29 -8.00 -0.24 -1.44
CA THR A 29 -7.28 0.14 -2.65
C THR A 29 -7.81 1.43 -3.26
N TYR A 30 -9.14 1.63 -3.28
CA TYR A 30 -9.73 2.89 -3.73
C TYR A 30 -9.38 4.06 -2.80
N TRP A 31 -9.30 3.83 -1.48
CA TRP A 31 -8.90 4.87 -0.53
C TRP A 31 -7.47 5.31 -0.78
N ILE A 32 -6.55 4.35 -0.94
CA ILE A 32 -5.12 4.56 -1.22
C ILE A 32 -4.96 5.41 -2.48
N LYS A 33 -5.57 5.00 -3.60
CA LYS A 33 -5.47 5.73 -4.88
C LYS A 33 -5.96 7.18 -4.79
N LEU A 34 -6.96 7.46 -3.96
CA LEU A 34 -7.54 8.79 -3.83
C LEU A 34 -6.78 9.69 -2.85
N HIS A 35 -6.27 9.14 -1.74
CA HIS A 35 -5.67 9.91 -0.64
C HIS A 35 -4.14 9.89 -0.66
N LEU A 36 -3.53 8.96 -1.38
CA LEU A 36 -2.09 8.79 -1.52
C LEU A 36 -1.69 8.76 -3.01
N PRO A 37 -1.98 9.83 -3.78
CA PRO A 37 -1.76 9.84 -5.24
C PRO A 37 -0.28 9.74 -5.62
N GLU A 38 0.62 10.23 -4.76
CA GLU A 38 2.08 10.19 -4.95
C GLU A 38 2.72 8.90 -4.40
N ALA A 39 1.93 7.99 -3.83
CA ALA A 39 2.47 6.75 -3.28
C ALA A 39 2.83 5.75 -4.38
N ILE A 40 3.95 5.06 -4.20
CA ILE A 40 4.34 3.93 -5.03
C ILE A 40 3.51 2.73 -4.58
N VAL A 41 2.66 2.22 -5.45
CA VAL A 41 1.78 1.08 -5.13
C VAL A 41 2.31 -0.21 -5.77
N ILE A 42 2.65 -1.18 -4.93
CA ILE A 42 3.03 -2.53 -5.32
C ILE A 42 1.82 -3.43 -5.11
N ASP A 43 1.24 -3.94 -6.20
CA ASP A 43 0.02 -4.75 -6.18
C ASP A 43 0.37 -6.25 -6.22
N PHE A 44 0.24 -6.93 -5.08
CA PHE A 44 0.52 -8.38 -4.99
C PHE A 44 -0.58 -9.28 -5.56
N LEU A 45 -1.70 -8.73 -6.05
CA LEU A 45 -2.63 -9.53 -6.86
C LEU A 45 -2.07 -9.84 -8.25
N LYS A 46 -1.08 -9.08 -8.71
CA LYS A 46 -0.36 -9.34 -9.96
C LYS A 46 0.66 -10.46 -9.72
N THR A 47 0.41 -11.61 -10.33
CA THR A 47 1.16 -12.84 -10.08
C THR A 47 2.65 -12.71 -10.40
N ASP A 48 3.00 -11.99 -11.47
CA ASP A 48 4.37 -11.68 -11.86
C ASP A 48 5.10 -10.81 -10.83
N VAL A 49 4.44 -9.73 -10.37
CA VAL A 49 4.96 -8.84 -9.32
C VAL A 49 5.15 -9.61 -8.02
N PHE A 50 4.15 -10.39 -7.62
CA PHE A 50 4.23 -11.21 -6.41
C PHE A 50 5.39 -12.23 -6.50
N ALA A 51 5.51 -12.95 -7.62
CA ALA A 51 6.58 -13.91 -7.86
C ALA A 51 7.98 -13.26 -7.82
N GLU A 52 8.11 -12.04 -8.36
CA GLU A 52 9.36 -11.28 -8.31
C GLU A 52 9.76 -10.96 -6.86
N TYR A 53 8.85 -10.38 -6.07
CA TYR A 53 9.18 -9.97 -4.70
C TYR A 53 9.33 -11.15 -3.72
N ILE A 54 8.59 -12.24 -3.91
CA ILE A 54 8.71 -13.43 -3.05
C ILE A 54 10.04 -14.17 -3.32
N SER A 55 10.51 -14.19 -4.58
CA SER A 55 11.76 -14.86 -4.95
C SER A 55 13.00 -14.06 -4.52
N ARG A 56 12.93 -12.72 -4.47
CA ARG A 56 14.02 -11.85 -4.02
C ARG A 56 13.50 -10.68 -3.19
N PRO A 57 13.25 -10.89 -1.87
CA PRO A 57 12.77 -9.84 -0.98
C PRO A 57 13.66 -8.59 -0.89
N ALA A 58 14.97 -8.73 -1.15
CA ALA A 58 15.92 -7.62 -1.19
C ALA A 58 15.55 -6.53 -2.22
N LEU A 59 14.78 -6.87 -3.27
CA LEU A 59 14.34 -5.92 -4.30
C LEU A 59 13.56 -4.73 -3.74
N LEU A 60 12.84 -4.90 -2.62
CA LEU A 60 12.14 -3.79 -1.99
C LEU A 60 13.13 -2.71 -1.53
N ARG A 61 14.22 -3.12 -0.88
CA ARG A 61 15.28 -2.21 -0.45
C ARG A 61 16.04 -1.65 -1.65
N GLU A 62 16.43 -2.50 -2.59
CA GLU A 62 17.20 -2.09 -3.76
C GLU A 62 16.46 -1.03 -4.60
N ARG A 63 15.13 -1.14 -4.71
CA ARG A 63 14.32 -0.19 -5.50
C ARG A 63 13.92 1.06 -4.73
N TYR A 64 13.69 0.95 -3.42
CA TYR A 64 12.98 2.00 -2.68
C TYR A 64 13.70 2.51 -1.43
N ALA A 65 14.94 2.11 -1.13
CA ALA A 65 15.65 2.60 0.07
C ALA A 65 15.83 4.13 0.10
N GLU A 66 16.02 4.75 -1.07
CA GLU A 66 16.29 6.19 -1.20
C GLU A 66 15.04 7.01 -1.56
N THR A 67 13.88 6.37 -1.68
CA THR A 67 12.63 7.02 -2.05
C THR A 67 12.12 7.87 -0.89
N LYS A 68 11.55 9.04 -1.18
CA LYS A 68 10.89 9.88 -0.17
C LYS A 68 9.37 9.68 -0.16
N GLU A 69 8.86 9.05 -1.21
CA GLU A 69 7.48 8.68 -1.43
C GLU A 69 7.06 7.54 -0.50
N LEU A 70 5.79 7.52 -0.12
CA LEU A 70 5.24 6.39 0.62
C LEU A 70 5.16 5.18 -0.30
N VAL A 71 5.76 4.05 0.10
CA VAL A 71 5.59 2.77 -0.58
C VAL A 71 4.43 2.01 0.06
N VAL A 72 3.41 1.70 -0.73
CA VAL A 72 2.25 0.91 -0.33
C VAL A 72 2.36 -0.46 -0.97
N ILE A 73 2.40 -1.50 -0.14
CA ILE A 73 2.28 -2.88 -0.60
C ILE A 73 0.82 -3.28 -0.38
N ASP A 74 0.07 -3.45 -1.46
CA ASP A 74 -1.34 -3.82 -1.40
C ASP A 74 -1.51 -5.34 -1.40
N GLU A 75 -2.56 -5.82 -0.74
CA GLU A 75 -2.94 -7.24 -0.65
C GLU A 75 -1.82 -8.16 -0.09
N VAL A 76 -1.08 -7.66 0.90
CA VAL A 76 -0.18 -8.49 1.72
C VAL A 76 -1.03 -9.49 2.50
N SER A 77 -0.95 -10.77 2.13
CA SER A 77 -1.54 -11.85 2.92
C SER A 77 -0.60 -12.20 4.08
N PRO A 78 -1.09 -12.29 5.33
CA PRO A 78 -0.32 -12.81 6.44
C PRO A 78 -0.04 -14.32 6.28
#